data_AF-A0A6I1ZXC5-F1
#
_entry.id   AF-A0A6I1ZXC5-F1
#
_cell.length_a   1.000
_cell.length_b   1.000
_cell.length_c   1.000
_cell.angle_alpha   90.00
_cell.angle_beta   90.00
_cell.angle_gamma   90.00
#
_symmetry.space_group_name_H-M   'P 1'
#
loop_
_entity.id
_entity.type
_entity.pdbx_description
1 polymer ?
#
loop_
_entity_poly.entity_id
_entity_poly.type
_entity_poly.pdbx_seq_one_letter_code
_entity_poly.pdbx_strand_id
1 'polypeptide(L)'
;MENAELFLRSIVETANDAIITSDSDGSITSWNQAAVDIFGYSHDEIMGKPVITIMPQRFHVAHRKGMRRVTATGESHIIGSTVEVLGLRKDGSEIPLELSLAKCTIKDGQFFTAIIRDITKRKRAEEALRESEERYRALVNLGAQTGEAVVMLQDDERGVGMHVFASEAWSHITGYSTEELLNMSMADLIHPRDREAAVERHNRRMRGEELPGFYESNIIRKDGTEVPVEVTYAFSNYKGQRVNVGFIRDVTERKQAEEKRIQLIQELQETLKEVRTLSGLLPICAWCKKLRDDEGYWKSVEQYIGERTKAKFTHGMCPECQSKFLSERNSNTKVN
;
A
#
# COMPACT_ATOMS: atom_id res chain seq x y z
N MET A 1 -9.08 30.97 60.96
CA MET A 1 -9.70 29.79 60.34
C MET A 1 -10.45 30.16 59.08
N GLU A 2 -11.25 31.24 59.08
CA GLU A 2 -12.05 31.72 57.94
C GLU A 2 -11.24 31.97 56.65
N ASN A 3 -10.04 32.58 56.73
CA ASN A 3 -9.19 32.80 55.55
C ASN A 3 -8.65 31.52 54.91
N ALA A 4 -8.44 30.44 55.68
CA ALA A 4 -7.92 29.18 55.14
C ALA A 4 -9.01 28.41 54.38
N GLU A 5 -10.25 28.49 54.85
CA GLU A 5 -11.41 27.87 54.20
C GLU A 5 -11.75 28.56 52.87
N LEU A 6 -11.74 29.90 52.86
CA LEU A 6 -11.93 30.68 51.63
C LEU A 6 -10.83 30.41 50.60
N PHE A 7 -9.58 30.26 51.04
CA PHE A 7 -8.46 29.93 50.16
C PHE A 7 -8.58 28.54 49.55
N LEU A 8 -8.90 27.51 50.36
CA LEU A 8 -9.09 26.14 49.87
C LEU A 8 -10.28 26.04 48.91
N ARG A 9 -11.38 26.74 49.19
CA ARG A 9 -12.53 26.82 48.29
C ARG A 9 -12.14 27.45 46.94
N SER A 10 -11.37 28.53 46.95
CA SER A 10 -10.89 29.17 45.72
C SER A 10 -10.03 28.22 44.87
N ILE A 11 -9.14 27.44 45.49
CA ILE A 11 -8.32 26.46 44.76
C ILE A 11 -9.20 25.42 44.08
N VAL A 12 -10.21 24.89 44.78
CA VAL A 12 -11.12 23.89 44.24
C VAL A 12 -11.97 24.45 43.09
N GLU A 13 -12.48 25.67 43.22
CA GLU A 13 -13.32 26.29 42.18
C GLU A 13 -12.56 26.69 40.92
N THR A 14 -11.28 27.08 41.07
CA THR A 14 -10.43 27.48 39.93
C THR A 14 -9.67 26.32 39.29
N ALA A 15 -9.83 25.09 39.81
CA ALA A 15 -9.18 23.92 39.25
C ALA A 15 -9.73 23.62 37.83
N ASN A 16 -8.82 23.31 36.90
CA ASN A 16 -9.19 22.89 35.54
C ASN A 16 -9.80 21.48 35.50
N ASP A 17 -9.48 20.65 36.50
CA ASP A 17 -10.06 19.32 36.65
C ASP A 17 -11.32 19.40 37.52
N ALA A 18 -12.31 18.57 37.21
CA ALA A 18 -13.52 18.46 38.02
C ALA A 18 -13.17 17.82 39.36
N ILE A 19 -13.57 18.48 40.44
CA ILE A 19 -13.40 18.00 41.81
C ILE A 19 -14.78 17.76 42.38
N ILE A 20 -15.08 16.49 42.66
CA ILE A 20 -16.38 16.04 43.14
C ILE A 20 -16.18 15.31 44.45
N THR A 21 -16.93 15.69 45.48
CA THR A 21 -16.93 14.96 46.76
C THR A 21 -18.27 14.30 46.98
N SER A 22 -18.25 13.10 47.54
CA SER A 22 -19.44 12.38 47.99
C SER A 22 -19.29 11.85 49.42
N ASP A 23 -20.41 11.66 50.11
CA ASP A 23 -20.47 11.01 51.41
C ASP A 23 -20.33 9.47 51.32
N SER A 24 -20.46 8.78 52.45
CA SER A 24 -20.37 7.31 52.54
C SER A 24 -21.49 6.58 51.81
N ASP A 25 -22.64 7.22 51.58
CA ASP A 25 -23.77 6.67 50.84
C ASP A 25 -23.65 6.93 49.32
N GLY A 26 -22.63 7.71 48.92
CA GLY A 26 -22.35 8.08 47.54
C GLY A 26 -23.16 9.27 47.05
N SER A 27 -23.74 10.05 47.95
CA SER A 27 -24.45 11.30 47.63
C SER A 27 -23.44 12.43 47.44
N ILE A 28 -23.61 13.24 46.40
CA ILE A 28 -22.69 14.33 46.06
C ILE A 28 -22.83 15.47 47.08
N THR A 29 -21.71 15.86 47.69
CA THR A 29 -21.60 16.91 48.71
C THR A 29 -20.72 18.08 48.30
N SER A 30 -19.96 17.96 47.20
CA SER A 30 -19.19 19.06 46.61
C SER A 30 -19.12 18.91 45.10
N TRP A 31 -19.18 20.04 44.39
CA TRP A 31 -19.24 20.12 42.94
C TRP A 31 -18.68 21.45 42.46
N ASN A 32 -17.44 21.45 41.95
CA ASN A 32 -16.77 22.68 41.49
C ASN A 32 -17.19 23.10 40.07
N GLN A 33 -16.77 24.30 39.64
CA GLN A 33 -17.07 24.83 38.32
C GLN A 33 -16.66 23.90 37.16
N ALA A 34 -15.47 23.28 37.21
CA ALA A 34 -15.05 22.34 36.15
C ALA A 34 -15.97 21.11 36.03
N ALA A 35 -16.57 20.65 37.14
CA ALA A 35 -17.57 19.58 37.10
C ALA A 35 -18.86 20.02 36.38
N VAL A 36 -19.29 21.27 36.58
CA VAL A 36 -20.41 21.87 35.81
C VAL A 36 -20.10 21.85 34.32
N ASP A 37 -18.90 22.29 33.94
CA ASP A 37 -18.50 22.39 32.52
C ASP A 37 -18.39 21.00 31.86
N ILE A 38 -17.90 19.99 32.58
CA ILE A 38 -17.71 18.63 32.06
C ILE A 38 -19.03 17.86 31.96
N PHE A 39 -19.90 17.93 32.98
CA PHE A 39 -21.10 17.08 33.05
C PHE A 39 -22.42 17.82 32.72
N GLY A 40 -22.42 19.15 32.72
CA GLY A 40 -23.58 19.98 32.35
C GLY A 40 -24.67 20.11 33.43
N TYR A 41 -24.43 19.60 34.64
CA TYR A 41 -25.31 19.81 35.78
C TYR A 41 -24.88 21.04 36.58
N SER A 42 -25.85 21.89 36.90
CA SER A 42 -25.60 22.98 37.86
C SER A 42 -25.46 22.43 39.28
N HIS A 43 -24.83 23.21 40.16
CA HIS A 43 -24.67 22.86 41.58
C HIS A 43 -26.01 22.48 42.21
N ASP A 44 -27.04 23.34 42.10
CA ASP A 44 -28.36 23.11 42.71
C ASP A 44 -29.05 21.83 42.21
N GLU A 45 -28.77 21.41 40.98
CA GLU A 45 -29.37 20.21 40.39
C GLU A 45 -28.71 18.91 40.85
N ILE A 46 -27.43 18.94 41.23
CA ILE A 46 -26.62 17.73 41.44
C ILE A 46 -26.34 17.44 42.92
N MET A 47 -26.40 18.47 43.78
CA MET A 47 -26.17 18.31 45.21
C MET A 47 -27.15 17.32 45.84
N GLY A 48 -26.64 16.42 46.68
CA GLY A 48 -27.40 15.34 47.31
C GLY A 48 -27.79 14.19 46.37
N LYS A 49 -27.58 14.30 45.05
CA LYS A 49 -27.84 13.18 44.14
C LYS A 49 -26.74 12.13 44.23
N PRO A 50 -27.05 10.85 43.95
CA PRO A 50 -26.04 9.80 43.89
C PRO A 50 -25.01 10.07 42.77
N VAL A 51 -23.73 9.81 43.03
CA VAL A 51 -22.64 9.92 42.03
C VAL A 51 -22.86 9.02 40.81
N ILE A 52 -23.69 7.98 40.94
CA ILE A 52 -24.08 7.13 39.82
C ILE A 52 -24.87 7.88 38.72
N THR A 53 -25.37 9.09 39.01
CA THR A 53 -26.08 9.95 38.05
C THR A 53 -25.19 10.37 36.88
N ILE A 54 -23.88 10.54 37.11
CA ILE A 54 -22.90 11.01 36.13
C ILE A 54 -22.08 9.89 35.50
N MET A 55 -22.57 8.64 35.59
CA MET A 55 -21.92 7.48 34.97
C MET A 55 -22.95 6.59 34.25
N PRO A 56 -22.57 5.94 33.14
CA PRO A 56 -23.44 5.00 32.45
C PRO A 56 -23.93 3.85 33.33
N GLN A 57 -25.18 3.43 33.12
CA GLN A 57 -25.85 2.40 33.93
C GLN A 57 -25.05 1.09 34.03
N ARG A 58 -24.34 0.72 32.96
CA ARG A 58 -23.49 -0.49 32.93
C ARG A 58 -22.40 -0.51 33.99
N PHE A 59 -21.98 0.64 34.51
CA PHE A 59 -20.96 0.74 35.55
C PHE A 59 -21.51 0.80 36.97
N HIS A 60 -22.83 0.96 37.17
CA HIS A 60 -23.43 1.16 38.50
C HIS A 60 -23.17 -0.01 39.46
N VAL A 61 -23.24 -1.25 38.95
CA VAL A 61 -23.00 -2.45 39.75
C VAL A 61 -21.54 -2.56 40.18
N ALA A 62 -20.61 -2.31 39.25
CA ALA A 62 -19.17 -2.33 39.52
C ALA A 62 -18.80 -1.23 40.53
N HIS A 63 -19.32 -0.02 40.34
CA HIS A 63 -19.14 1.10 41.24
C HIS A 63 -19.63 0.78 42.66
N ARG A 64 -20.85 0.25 42.82
CA ARG A 64 -21.41 -0.10 44.14
C ARG A 64 -20.57 -1.19 44.85
N LYS A 65 -20.09 -2.19 44.10
CA LYS A 65 -19.16 -3.20 44.65
C LYS A 65 -17.84 -2.57 45.08
N GLY A 66 -17.31 -1.65 44.28
CA GLY A 66 -16.10 -0.88 44.59
C GLY A 66 -16.26 -0.06 45.88
N MET A 67 -17.30 0.75 45.99
CA MET A 67 -17.57 1.57 47.18
C MET A 67 -17.73 0.72 48.46
N ARG A 68 -18.46 -0.40 48.38
CA ARG A 68 -18.62 -1.31 49.53
C ARG A 68 -17.28 -1.90 49.98
N ARG A 69 -16.42 -2.28 49.04
CA ARG A 69 -15.08 -2.78 49.33
C ARG A 69 -14.23 -1.71 50.02
N VAL A 70 -14.15 -0.50 49.45
CA VAL A 70 -13.35 0.60 50.02
C VAL A 70 -13.85 1.00 51.41
N THR A 71 -15.16 0.94 51.64
CA THR A 71 -15.77 1.23 52.95
C THR A 71 -15.51 0.13 53.97
N ALA A 72 -15.55 -1.14 53.57
CA ALA A 72 -15.38 -2.28 54.47
C ALA A 72 -13.91 -2.63 54.79
N THR A 73 -13.01 -2.55 53.80
CA THR A 73 -11.62 -3.01 53.94
C THR A 73 -10.60 -1.88 53.92
N GLY A 74 -11.00 -0.66 53.54
CA GLY A 74 -10.08 0.46 53.32
C GLY A 74 -9.24 0.33 52.04
N GLU A 75 -9.29 -0.81 51.34
CA GLU A 75 -8.55 -1.04 50.11
C GLU A 75 -9.34 -0.54 48.89
N SER A 76 -8.67 0.27 48.07
CA SER A 76 -9.16 0.65 46.75
C SER A 76 -8.17 0.24 45.68
N HIS A 77 -8.68 -0.25 44.56
CA HIS A 77 -7.88 -0.48 43.36
C HIS A 77 -7.68 0.81 42.53
N ILE A 78 -8.25 1.93 43.00
CA ILE A 78 -8.27 3.23 42.31
C ILE A 78 -7.68 4.35 43.21
N ILE A 79 -7.49 4.10 44.52
CA ILE A 79 -6.86 5.11 45.40
C ILE A 79 -5.36 5.11 45.14
N GLY A 80 -4.84 6.25 44.69
CA GLY A 80 -3.43 6.42 44.34
C GLY A 80 -3.06 6.06 42.89
N SER A 81 -4.03 5.66 42.06
CA SER A 81 -3.85 5.42 40.61
C SER A 81 -4.87 6.23 39.80
N THR A 82 -4.50 6.62 38.59
CA THR A 82 -5.43 7.21 37.61
C THR A 82 -6.03 6.09 36.76
N VAL A 83 -7.35 6.11 36.56
CA VAL A 83 -8.07 5.10 35.77
C VAL A 83 -8.94 5.79 34.73
N GLU A 84 -8.92 5.27 33.50
CA GLU A 84 -9.84 5.74 32.46
C GLU A 84 -11.23 5.13 32.65
N VAL A 85 -12.26 6.00 32.70
CA VAL A 85 -13.67 5.64 32.88
C VAL A 85 -14.53 6.41 31.88
N LEU A 86 -15.80 6.04 31.77
CA LEU A 86 -16.77 6.80 30.99
C LEU A 86 -17.74 7.53 31.93
N GLY A 87 -17.86 8.84 31.73
CA GLY A 87 -18.86 9.69 32.37
C GLY A 87 -20.10 9.82 31.50
N LEU A 88 -21.22 10.19 32.13
CA LEU A 88 -22.48 10.49 31.47
C LEU A 88 -22.84 11.96 31.74
N ARG A 89 -22.96 12.74 30.67
CA ARG A 89 -23.40 14.13 30.73
C ARG A 89 -24.92 14.23 30.90
N LYS A 90 -25.41 15.39 31.30
CA LYS A 90 -26.84 15.70 31.43
C LYS A 90 -27.63 15.50 30.13
N ASP A 91 -27.00 15.73 28.98
CA ASP A 91 -27.60 15.52 27.65
C ASP A 91 -27.66 14.04 27.23
N GLY A 92 -27.15 13.13 28.08
CA GLY A 92 -27.08 11.70 27.83
C GLY A 92 -25.86 11.25 27.02
N SER A 93 -24.98 12.16 26.61
CA SER A 93 -23.74 11.81 25.92
C SER A 93 -22.70 11.21 26.87
N GLU A 94 -21.94 10.24 26.37
CA GLU A 94 -20.86 9.63 27.12
C GLU A 94 -19.52 10.30 26.79
N ILE A 95 -18.69 10.49 27.81
CA ILE A 95 -17.38 11.11 27.67
C ILE A 95 -16.28 10.28 28.34
N PRO A 96 -15.10 10.15 27.71
CA PRO A 96 -13.97 9.51 28.35
C PRO A 96 -13.35 10.44 29.39
N LEU A 97 -13.14 9.90 30.57
CA LEU A 97 -12.63 10.60 31.74
C LEU A 97 -11.44 9.86 32.32
N GLU A 98 -10.50 10.60 32.87
CA GLU A 98 -9.44 10.08 33.73
C GLU A 98 -9.80 10.44 35.17
N LEU A 99 -9.92 9.43 36.02
CA LEU A 99 -10.38 9.54 37.40
C LEU A 99 -9.24 9.19 38.35
N SER A 100 -9.02 10.04 39.36
CA SER A 100 -8.28 9.70 40.57
C SER A 100 -9.19 9.83 41.78
N LEU A 101 -9.18 8.82 42.66
CA LEU A 101 -10.04 8.80 43.83
C LEU A 101 -9.20 8.92 45.11
N ALA A 102 -9.59 9.84 45.99
CA ALA A 102 -9.03 9.99 47.33
C ALA A 102 -10.13 9.76 48.37
N LYS A 103 -9.75 9.18 49.51
CA LYS A 103 -10.60 9.03 50.69
C LYS A 103 -10.15 10.02 51.75
N CYS A 104 -11.08 10.73 52.38
CA CYS A 104 -10.81 11.52 53.57
C CYS A 104 -11.81 11.17 54.68
N THR A 105 -11.30 11.14 55.92
CA THR A 105 -12.12 10.91 57.12
C THR A 105 -12.00 12.15 57.99
N ILE A 106 -13.13 12.82 58.23
CA ILE A 106 -13.23 13.97 59.13
C ILE A 106 -14.17 13.61 60.30
N LYS A 107 -14.27 14.47 61.32
CA LYS A 107 -15.12 14.23 62.49
C LYS A 107 -16.59 13.96 62.13
N ASP A 108 -17.06 14.50 61.01
CA ASP A 108 -18.44 14.41 60.53
C ASP A 108 -18.72 13.17 59.65
N GLY A 109 -17.71 12.32 59.38
CA GLY A 109 -17.89 11.09 58.62
C GLY A 109 -16.80 10.82 57.58
N GLN A 110 -17.06 9.83 56.74
CA GLN A 110 -16.17 9.43 55.66
C GLN A 110 -16.65 10.02 54.33
N PHE A 111 -15.72 10.63 53.60
CA PHE A 111 -15.96 11.23 52.29
C PHE A 111 -15.00 10.69 51.24
N PHE A 112 -15.46 10.73 50.00
CA PHE A 112 -14.70 10.35 48.82
C PHE A 112 -14.61 11.52 47.86
N THR A 113 -13.39 11.94 47.54
CA THR A 113 -13.14 13.01 46.58
C THR A 113 -12.55 12.43 45.31
N ALA A 114 -13.21 12.68 44.18
CA ALA A 114 -12.75 12.34 42.86
C ALA A 114 -12.18 13.59 42.17
N ILE A 115 -10.98 13.45 41.61
CA ILE A 115 -10.43 14.40 40.63
C ILE A 115 -10.63 13.77 39.27
N ILE A 116 -11.32 14.49 38.38
CA ILE A 116 -11.78 14.01 37.08
C ILE A 116 -11.27 14.95 36.00
N ARG A 117 -10.58 14.37 35.01
CA ARG A 117 -10.12 15.08 33.83
C ARG A 117 -10.85 14.57 32.59
N ASP A 118 -11.39 15.49 31.79
CA ASP A 118 -11.92 15.17 30.47
C ASP A 118 -10.77 14.88 29.50
N ILE A 119 -10.69 13.63 29.02
CA ILE A 119 -9.65 13.18 28.10
C ILE A 119 -10.16 13.05 26.65
N THR A 120 -11.33 13.63 26.34
CA THR A 120 -11.92 13.59 24.99
C THR A 120 -10.96 14.10 23.93
N LYS A 121 -10.28 15.22 24.18
CA LYS A 121 -9.29 15.78 23.24
C LYS A 121 -8.11 14.83 23.03
N ARG A 122 -7.61 14.21 24.11
CA ARG A 122 -6.52 13.22 24.06
C ARG A 122 -6.93 12.01 23.22
N LYS A 123 -8.07 11.39 23.53
CA LYS A 123 -8.59 10.22 22.81
C LYS A 123 -8.85 10.50 21.33
N ARG A 124 -9.41 11.67 21.00
CA ARG A 124 -9.63 12.06 19.59
C ARG A 124 -8.31 12.23 18.82
N ALA A 125 -7.28 12.78 19.46
CA ALA A 125 -5.96 12.92 18.84
C ALA A 125 -5.27 11.56 18.66
N GLU A 126 -5.34 10.68 19.67
CA GLU A 126 -4.83 9.30 19.58
C GLU A 126 -5.52 8.52 18.46
N GLU A 127 -6.84 8.63 18.35
CA GLU A 127 -7.62 7.94 17.31
C GLU A 127 -7.33 8.49 15.92
N ALA A 128 -7.24 9.82 15.76
CA ALA A 128 -6.88 10.43 14.48
C ALA A 128 -5.46 10.05 14.04
N LEU A 129 -4.51 9.94 14.99
CA LEU A 129 -3.17 9.45 14.72
C LEU A 129 -3.20 7.99 14.27
N ARG A 130 -3.92 7.13 15.00
CA ARG A 130 -4.09 5.71 14.67
C ARG A 130 -4.68 5.53 13.28
N GLU A 131 -5.75 6.26 12.96
CA GLU A 131 -6.39 6.21 11.65
C GLU A 131 -5.43 6.70 10.53
N SER A 132 -4.65 7.75 10.79
CA SER A 132 -3.64 8.22 9.84
C SER A 132 -2.53 7.18 9.62
N GLU A 133 -2.07 6.50 10.67
CA GLU A 133 -1.07 5.43 10.57
C GLU A 133 -1.62 4.22 9.79
N GLU A 134 -2.87 3.82 10.04
CA GLU A 134 -3.52 2.73 9.31
C GLU A 134 -3.69 3.05 7.82
N ARG A 135 -4.15 4.27 7.49
CA ARG A 135 -4.25 4.73 6.11
C ARG A 135 -2.88 4.76 5.42
N TYR A 136 -1.85 5.26 6.10
CA TYR A 136 -0.49 5.28 5.58
C TYR A 136 0.03 3.86 5.29
N ARG A 137 -0.10 2.94 6.26
CA ARG A 137 0.31 1.54 6.10
C ARG A 137 -0.42 0.87 4.94
N ALA A 138 -1.73 1.09 4.79
CA ALA A 138 -2.50 0.52 3.69
C ALA A 138 -1.99 0.99 2.31
N LEU A 139 -1.67 2.27 2.15
CA LEU A 139 -1.15 2.82 0.89
C LEU A 139 0.25 2.30 0.57
N VAL A 140 1.15 2.26 1.55
CA VAL A 140 2.52 1.76 1.35
C VAL A 140 2.52 0.25 1.07
N ASN A 141 1.72 -0.53 1.80
CA ASN A 141 1.68 -1.98 1.65
C ASN A 141 1.03 -2.43 0.34
N LEU A 142 0.14 -1.61 -0.25
CA LEU A 142 -0.37 -1.87 -1.60
C LEU A 142 0.78 -1.92 -2.62
N GLY A 143 1.79 -1.06 -2.46
CA GLY A 143 3.00 -1.07 -3.28
C GLY A 143 3.73 -2.42 -3.28
N ALA A 144 3.74 -3.13 -2.15
CA ALA A 144 4.32 -4.48 -2.08
C ALA A 144 3.59 -5.51 -2.95
N GLN A 145 2.28 -5.33 -3.17
CA GLN A 145 1.49 -6.22 -4.04
C GLN A 145 1.65 -5.88 -5.52
N THR A 146 1.92 -4.61 -5.85
CA THR A 146 2.08 -4.14 -7.24
C THR A 146 3.55 -4.09 -7.70
N GLY A 147 4.49 -4.47 -6.82
CA GLY A 147 5.93 -4.38 -7.09
C GLY A 147 6.48 -2.94 -7.09
N GLU A 148 5.76 -2.01 -6.47
CA GLU A 148 6.16 -0.61 -6.30
C GLU A 148 6.70 -0.37 -4.90
N ALA A 149 8.01 -0.18 -4.82
CA ALA A 149 8.67 0.25 -3.60
C ALA A 149 8.59 1.76 -3.41
N VAL A 150 8.25 2.17 -2.20
CA VAL A 150 8.38 3.54 -1.71
C VAL A 150 9.66 3.66 -0.89
N VAL A 151 10.47 4.67 -1.20
CA VAL A 151 11.66 5.05 -0.43
C VAL A 151 11.62 6.54 -0.10
N MET A 152 12.24 6.93 1.01
CA MET A 152 12.55 8.31 1.31
C MET A 152 14.04 8.43 1.55
N LEU A 153 14.68 9.34 0.83
CA LEU A 153 16.11 9.57 0.86
C LEU A 153 16.37 10.98 1.39
N GLN A 154 17.21 11.07 2.40
CA GLN A 154 17.74 12.33 2.89
C GLN A 154 19.15 12.54 2.32
N ASP A 155 19.49 13.77 1.97
CA ASP A 155 20.79 14.10 1.40
C ASP A 155 21.97 13.59 2.25
N ASP A 156 22.99 13.04 1.60
CA ASP A 156 24.17 12.45 2.21
C ASP A 156 25.44 12.97 1.53
N GLU A 157 26.61 12.72 2.13
CA GLU A 157 27.90 13.15 1.58
C GLU A 157 28.23 12.50 0.22
N ARG A 158 27.52 11.43 -0.15
CA ARG A 158 27.69 10.72 -1.43
C ARG A 158 26.81 11.26 -2.55
N GLY A 159 25.92 12.21 -2.25
CA GLY A 159 25.12 12.93 -3.23
C GLY A 159 24.05 12.08 -3.91
N VAL A 160 23.55 11.03 -3.25
CA VAL A 160 22.38 10.24 -3.73
C VAL A 160 21.39 9.90 -2.61
N GLY A 161 21.77 10.18 -1.37
CA GLY A 161 20.90 10.15 -0.21
C GLY A 161 20.93 8.84 0.59
N MET A 162 20.81 9.01 1.91
CA MET A 162 20.64 7.96 2.91
C MET A 162 19.16 7.61 3.04
N HIS A 163 18.83 6.32 3.15
CA HIS A 163 17.44 5.93 3.39
C HIS A 163 16.99 6.35 4.79
N VAL A 164 15.92 7.13 4.85
CA VAL A 164 15.23 7.48 6.11
C VAL A 164 13.87 6.78 6.22
N PHE A 165 13.41 6.20 5.12
CA PHE A 165 12.28 5.29 5.06
C PHE A 165 12.46 4.31 3.89
N ALA A 166 12.10 3.05 4.10
CA ALA A 166 12.04 2.02 3.09
C ALA A 166 10.79 1.17 3.31
N SER A 167 9.95 1.05 2.28
CA SER A 167 8.82 0.11 2.29
C SER A 167 9.29 -1.35 2.25
N GLU A 168 8.44 -2.27 2.69
CA GLU A 168 8.70 -3.71 2.64
C GLU A 168 8.95 -4.22 1.21
N ALA A 169 8.28 -3.63 0.22
CA ALA A 169 8.53 -3.88 -1.20
C ALA A 169 10.00 -3.61 -1.58
N TRP A 170 10.62 -2.57 -1.02
CA TRP A 170 12.04 -2.26 -1.27
C TRP A 170 12.96 -3.33 -0.70
N SER A 171 12.61 -3.88 0.46
CA SER A 171 13.32 -5.04 1.03
C SER A 171 13.22 -6.28 0.14
N HIS A 172 12.04 -6.57 -0.42
CA HIS A 172 11.89 -7.69 -1.37
C HIS A 172 12.70 -7.48 -2.66
N ILE A 173 12.70 -6.25 -3.21
CA ILE A 173 13.44 -5.95 -4.45
C ILE A 173 14.95 -6.05 -4.23
N THR A 174 15.47 -5.53 -3.12
CA THR A 174 16.92 -5.42 -2.88
C THR A 174 17.53 -6.63 -2.16
N GLY A 175 16.72 -7.38 -1.42
CA GLY A 175 17.16 -8.49 -0.55
C GLY A 175 17.72 -8.05 0.81
N TYR A 176 17.70 -6.75 1.13
CA TYR A 176 18.10 -6.21 2.44
C TYR A 176 16.89 -6.03 3.36
N SER A 177 17.09 -6.20 4.66
CA SER A 177 16.02 -5.87 5.63
C SER A 177 15.78 -4.36 5.67
N THR A 178 14.59 -3.95 6.12
CA THR A 178 14.28 -2.52 6.29
C THR A 178 15.26 -1.84 7.26
N GLU A 179 15.71 -2.55 8.29
CA GLU A 179 16.69 -2.03 9.25
C GLU A 179 18.09 -1.85 8.63
N GLU A 180 18.51 -2.78 7.76
CA GLU A 180 19.76 -2.63 7.01
C GLU A 180 19.67 -1.44 6.06
N LEU A 181 18.56 -1.34 5.31
CA LEU A 181 18.34 -0.27 4.33
C LEU A 181 18.40 1.12 4.96
N LEU A 182 17.81 1.31 6.15
CA LEU A 182 17.83 2.58 6.89
C LEU A 182 19.25 3.05 7.29
N ASN A 183 20.26 2.17 7.20
CA ASN A 183 21.65 2.49 7.47
C ASN A 183 22.52 2.48 6.19
N MET A 184 21.90 2.38 5.01
CA MET A 184 22.58 2.31 3.72
C MET A 184 22.33 3.56 2.88
N SER A 185 23.36 4.00 2.17
CA SER A 185 23.20 5.02 1.13
C SER A 185 22.59 4.38 -0.12
N MET A 186 21.77 5.11 -0.85
CA MET A 186 21.30 4.67 -2.18
C MET A 186 22.48 4.37 -3.12
N ALA A 187 23.66 4.98 -2.90
CA ALA A 187 24.89 4.70 -3.65
C ALA A 187 25.35 3.25 -3.55
N ASP A 188 25.10 2.59 -2.41
CA ASP A 188 25.51 1.21 -2.17
C ASP A 188 24.71 0.23 -3.03
N LEU A 189 23.47 0.60 -3.37
CA LEU A 189 22.56 -0.21 -4.18
C LEU A 189 22.68 0.10 -5.68
N ILE A 190 23.02 1.33 -6.07
CA ILE A 190 23.15 1.69 -7.50
C ILE A 190 24.37 1.01 -8.13
N HIS A 191 24.16 0.40 -9.30
CA HIS A 191 25.24 -0.22 -10.07
C HIS A 191 26.36 0.79 -10.34
N PRO A 192 27.65 0.45 -10.17
CA PRO A 192 28.77 1.39 -10.30
C PRO A 192 28.75 2.26 -11.56
N ARG A 193 28.36 1.67 -12.71
CA ARG A 193 28.21 2.36 -14.00
C ARG A 193 27.18 3.51 -14.01
N ASP A 194 26.19 3.44 -13.13
CA ASP A 194 25.06 4.40 -13.09
C ASP A 194 25.23 5.44 -11.96
N ARG A 195 26.27 5.33 -11.12
CA ARG A 195 26.43 6.17 -9.92
C ARG A 195 26.65 7.65 -10.23
N GLU A 196 27.56 7.99 -11.14
CA GLU A 196 27.81 9.39 -11.51
C GLU A 196 26.56 10.07 -12.06
N ALA A 197 25.81 9.36 -12.92
CA ALA A 197 24.54 9.84 -13.44
C ALA A 197 23.47 9.96 -12.35
N ALA A 198 23.47 9.10 -11.33
CA ALA A 198 22.57 9.21 -10.19
C ALA A 198 22.90 10.43 -9.32
N VAL A 199 24.18 10.69 -9.03
CA VAL A 199 24.64 11.87 -8.28
C VAL A 199 24.24 13.16 -8.99
N GLU A 200 24.49 13.25 -10.30
CA GLU A 200 24.10 14.42 -11.08
C GLU A 200 22.58 14.64 -11.06
N ARG A 201 21.78 13.58 -11.23
CA ARG A 201 20.32 13.67 -11.15
C ARG A 201 19.85 14.12 -9.76
N HIS A 202 20.43 13.58 -8.69
CA HIS A 202 20.11 13.97 -7.32
C HIS A 202 20.47 15.44 -7.05
N ASN A 203 21.65 15.89 -7.46
CA ASN A 203 22.07 17.28 -7.31
C ASN A 203 21.17 18.26 -8.08
N ARG A 204 20.84 17.96 -9.34
CA ARG A 204 19.90 18.76 -10.15
C ARG A 204 18.54 18.86 -9.48
N ARG A 205 18.04 17.74 -8.97
CA ARG A 205 16.83 17.69 -8.15
C ARG A 205 17.00 18.61 -6.93
N MET A 206 18.06 18.48 -6.13
CA MET A 206 18.23 19.27 -4.89
C MET A 206 18.23 20.79 -5.13
N ARG A 207 18.64 21.23 -6.34
CA ARG A 207 18.53 22.63 -6.81
C ARG A 207 17.11 23.07 -7.21
N GLY A 208 16.14 22.16 -7.21
CA GLY A 208 14.75 22.41 -7.57
C GLY A 208 14.44 22.24 -9.06
N GLU A 209 15.33 21.60 -9.84
CA GLU A 209 15.06 21.34 -11.26
C GLU A 209 14.02 20.22 -11.43
N GLU A 210 13.04 20.44 -12.31
CA GLU A 210 12.12 19.38 -12.74
C GLU A 210 12.83 18.45 -13.73
N LEU A 211 12.91 17.17 -13.38
CA LEU A 211 13.41 16.12 -14.27
C LEU A 211 12.23 15.29 -14.81
N PRO A 212 12.39 14.63 -15.99
CA PRO A 212 11.38 13.72 -16.52
C PRO A 212 10.91 12.71 -15.49
N GLY A 213 9.60 12.44 -15.50
CA GLY A 213 8.89 11.77 -14.41
C GLY A 213 9.36 10.35 -14.09
N PHE A 214 9.94 9.61 -15.04
CA PHE A 214 10.44 8.26 -14.82
C PHE A 214 11.72 8.03 -15.63
N TYR A 215 12.65 7.25 -15.08
CA TYR A 215 13.84 6.78 -15.77
C TYR A 215 14.21 5.37 -15.31
N GLU A 216 14.89 4.63 -16.16
CA GLU A 216 15.43 3.32 -15.79
C GLU A 216 16.85 3.46 -15.22
N SER A 217 17.17 2.61 -14.26
CA SER A 217 18.50 2.49 -13.65
C SER A 217 18.71 1.04 -13.24
N ASN A 218 19.97 0.62 -13.06
CA ASN A 218 20.23 -0.70 -12.51
C ASN A 218 20.70 -0.60 -11.06
N ILE A 219 20.20 -1.53 -10.24
CA ILE A 219 20.64 -1.72 -8.87
C ILE A 219 21.28 -3.11 -8.71
N ILE A 220 22.06 -3.26 -7.64
CA ILE A 220 22.69 -4.51 -7.23
C ILE A 220 22.03 -4.95 -5.92
N ARG A 221 21.48 -6.16 -5.91
CA ARG A 221 20.91 -6.79 -4.71
C ARG A 221 22.00 -7.23 -3.73
N LYS A 222 21.58 -7.63 -2.53
CA LYS A 222 22.46 -8.20 -1.49
C LYS A 222 23.23 -9.45 -1.96
N ASP A 223 22.63 -10.24 -2.85
CA ASP A 223 23.24 -11.45 -3.44
C ASP A 223 24.15 -11.15 -4.64
N GLY A 224 24.30 -9.87 -5.02
CA GLY A 224 25.09 -9.42 -6.16
C GLY A 224 24.36 -9.45 -7.51
N THR A 225 23.10 -9.89 -7.56
CA THR A 225 22.32 -9.88 -8.81
C THR A 225 21.96 -8.46 -9.23
N GLU A 226 22.03 -8.20 -10.53
CA GLU A 226 21.64 -6.93 -11.12
C GLU A 226 20.14 -6.93 -11.45
N VAL A 227 19.49 -5.80 -11.16
CA VAL A 227 18.04 -5.62 -11.35
C VAL A 227 17.78 -4.31 -12.08
N PRO A 228 17.12 -4.35 -13.24
CA PRO A 228 16.63 -3.13 -13.86
C PRO A 228 15.42 -2.62 -13.08
N VAL A 229 15.49 -1.37 -12.65
CA VAL A 229 14.42 -0.68 -11.95
C VAL A 229 13.99 0.59 -12.68
N GLU A 230 12.68 0.85 -12.68
CA GLU A 230 12.08 2.11 -13.12
C GLU A 230 11.87 2.99 -11.88
N VAL A 231 12.37 4.22 -11.93
CA VAL A 231 12.45 5.09 -10.76
C VAL A 231 11.80 6.45 -11.05
N THR A 232 10.97 6.89 -10.11
CA THR A 232 10.34 8.21 -10.07
C THR A 232 10.65 8.86 -8.73
N TYR A 233 11.17 10.09 -8.72
CA TYR A 233 11.42 10.84 -7.48
C TYR A 233 10.68 12.18 -7.49
N ALA A 234 10.17 12.57 -6.32
CA ALA A 234 9.60 13.88 -6.05
C ALA A 234 10.16 14.44 -4.74
N PHE A 235 10.19 15.77 -4.64
CA PHE A 235 10.58 16.44 -3.41
C PHE A 235 9.46 16.48 -2.39
N SER A 236 9.85 16.29 -1.13
CA SER A 236 9.00 16.59 0.01
C SER A 236 9.85 17.15 1.15
N ASN A 237 9.17 17.59 2.21
CA ASN A 237 9.80 17.98 3.46
C ASN A 237 9.44 16.96 4.53
N TYR A 238 10.44 16.47 5.24
CA TYR A 238 10.28 15.56 6.38
C TYR A 238 11.11 16.07 7.55
N LYS A 239 10.48 16.24 8.72
CA LYS A 239 11.11 16.82 9.93
C LYS A 239 11.83 18.16 9.68
N GLY A 240 11.29 18.99 8.78
CA GLY A 240 11.86 20.29 8.41
C GLY A 240 13.08 20.22 7.47
N GLN A 241 13.43 19.02 6.99
CA GLN A 241 14.53 18.79 6.06
C GLN A 241 13.99 18.36 4.70
N ARG A 242 14.70 18.72 3.62
CA ARG A 242 14.35 18.28 2.27
C ARG A 242 14.68 16.79 2.11
N VAL A 243 13.74 16.06 1.55
CA VAL A 243 13.88 14.63 1.24
C VAL A 243 13.40 14.34 -0.17
N ASN A 244 14.00 13.34 -0.80
CA ASN A 244 13.52 12.75 -2.04
C ASN A 244 12.64 11.56 -1.71
N VAL A 245 11.37 11.61 -2.11
CA VAL A 245 10.45 10.48 -2.02
C VAL A 245 10.42 9.80 -3.38
N GLY A 246 10.75 8.51 -3.41
CA GLY A 246 10.89 7.73 -4.63
C GLY A 246 9.89 6.60 -4.71
N PHE A 247 9.33 6.39 -5.90
CA PHE A 247 8.71 5.14 -6.31
C PHE A 247 9.70 4.37 -7.18
N ILE A 248 9.94 3.11 -6.85
CA ILE A 248 10.87 2.24 -7.55
C ILE A 248 10.14 0.93 -7.90
N ARG A 249 10.14 0.57 -9.18
CA ARG A 249 9.52 -0.67 -9.66
C ARG A 249 10.55 -1.58 -10.28
N ASP A 250 10.57 -2.86 -9.89
CA ASP A 250 11.33 -3.89 -10.58
C ASP A 250 10.69 -4.17 -11.95
N VAL A 251 11.44 -3.98 -13.04
CA VAL A 251 10.95 -4.18 -14.41
C VAL A 251 11.56 -5.42 -15.08
N THR A 252 12.13 -6.34 -14.29
CA THR A 252 12.77 -7.57 -14.80
C THR A 252 11.80 -8.41 -15.63
N GLU A 253 10.62 -8.73 -15.08
CA GLU A 253 9.62 -9.55 -15.80
C GLU A 253 9.13 -8.85 -17.08
N ARG A 254 8.90 -7.54 -17.02
CA ARG A 254 8.51 -6.73 -18.19
C ARG A 254 9.56 -6.84 -19.30
N LYS A 255 10.83 -6.63 -18.96
CA LYS A 255 11.93 -6.69 -19.93
C LYS A 255 12.12 -8.09 -20.52
N GLN A 256 12.07 -9.13 -19.69
CA GLN A 256 12.16 -10.51 -20.18
C GLN A 256 11.00 -10.86 -21.14
N ALA A 257 9.79 -10.38 -20.84
CA ALA A 257 8.64 -10.59 -21.72
C ALA A 257 8.79 -9.82 -23.05
N GLU A 258 9.29 -8.59 -23.01
CA GLU A 258 9.56 -7.77 -24.19
C GLU A 258 10.66 -8.38 -25.08
N GLU A 259 11.77 -8.82 -24.49
CA GLU A 259 12.86 -9.50 -25.20
C GLU A 259 12.38 -10.80 -25.85
N LYS A 260 11.67 -11.64 -25.10
CA LYS A 260 11.09 -12.88 -25.64
C LYS A 260 10.11 -12.60 -26.78
N ARG A 261 9.31 -11.54 -26.66
CA ARG A 261 8.41 -11.11 -27.74
C ARG A 261 9.19 -10.68 -28.98
N ILE A 262 10.25 -9.89 -28.82
CA ILE A 262 11.12 -9.47 -29.93
C ILE A 262 11.74 -10.69 -30.61
N GLN A 263 12.25 -11.64 -29.83
CA GLN A 263 12.85 -12.87 -30.34
C GLN A 263 11.85 -13.73 -31.12
N LEU A 264 10.63 -13.93 -30.59
CA LEU A 264 9.57 -14.68 -31.28
C LEU A 264 9.12 -13.98 -32.57
N ILE A 265 9.06 -12.65 -32.59
CA ILE A 265 8.74 -11.90 -33.82
C ILE A 265 9.82 -12.14 -34.88
N GLN A 266 11.09 -12.14 -34.49
CA GLN A 266 12.21 -12.41 -35.41
C GLN A 266 12.13 -13.85 -35.96
N GLU A 267 11.91 -14.84 -35.11
CA GLU A 267 11.78 -16.25 -35.51
C GLU A 267 10.57 -16.48 -36.44
N LEU A 268 9.44 -15.83 -36.16
CA LEU A 268 8.27 -15.87 -37.02
C LEU A 268 8.55 -15.23 -38.39
N GLN A 269 9.27 -14.10 -38.42
CA GLN A 269 9.66 -13.43 -39.66
C GLN A 269 10.62 -14.30 -40.50
N GLU A 270 11.55 -15.02 -39.87
CA GLU A 270 12.44 -15.96 -40.56
C GLU A 270 11.66 -17.16 -41.12
N THR A 271 10.79 -17.77 -40.31
CA THR A 271 9.96 -18.90 -40.73
C THR A 271 9.04 -18.52 -41.90
N LEU A 272 8.43 -17.33 -41.88
CA LEU A 272 7.57 -16.85 -42.97
C LEU A 272 8.33 -16.66 -44.29
N LYS A 273 9.62 -16.30 -44.26
CA LYS A 273 10.44 -16.21 -45.48
C LYS A 273 10.67 -17.57 -46.14
N GLU A 274 10.70 -18.64 -45.37
CA GLU A 274 10.90 -20.00 -45.87
C GLU A 274 9.62 -20.62 -46.46
N VAL A 275 8.45 -20.08 -46.12
CA VAL A 275 7.17 -20.52 -46.70
C VAL A 275 7.04 -19.98 -48.13
N ARG A 276 7.50 -20.77 -49.09
CA ARG A 276 7.29 -20.53 -50.52
C ARG A 276 5.82 -20.73 -50.86
N THR A 277 5.09 -19.66 -51.12
CA THR A 277 3.73 -19.73 -51.66
C THR A 277 3.76 -19.57 -53.18
N LEU A 278 3.08 -20.47 -53.90
CA LEU A 278 2.82 -20.26 -55.32
C LEU A 278 1.84 -19.08 -55.45
N SER A 279 2.34 -17.93 -55.90
CA SER A 279 1.56 -16.71 -56.05
C SER A 279 1.92 -15.98 -57.36
N GLY A 280 0.97 -15.18 -57.88
CA GLY A 280 1.15 -14.42 -59.12
C GLY A 280 0.81 -15.20 -60.42
N LEU A 281 1.17 -14.61 -61.56
CA LEU A 281 0.97 -15.19 -62.89
C LEU A 281 2.12 -16.17 -63.21
N LEU A 282 1.78 -17.45 -63.37
CA LEU A 282 2.74 -18.51 -63.71
C LEU A 282 2.78 -18.73 -65.23
N PRO A 283 3.93 -18.53 -65.91
CA PRO A 283 4.04 -18.74 -67.35
C PRO A 283 4.08 -20.24 -67.68
N ILE A 284 3.05 -20.75 -68.34
CA ILE A 284 2.95 -22.14 -68.82
C ILE A 284 3.11 -22.17 -70.34
N CYS A 285 4.00 -23.02 -70.85
CA CYS A 285 4.15 -23.22 -72.28
C CYS A 285 2.89 -23.88 -72.85
N ALA A 286 2.26 -23.25 -73.84
CA ALA A 286 1.01 -23.74 -74.42
C ALA A 286 1.15 -25.14 -75.05
N TRP A 287 2.34 -25.47 -75.57
CA TRP A 287 2.64 -26.73 -76.26
C TRP A 287 3.00 -27.88 -75.32
N CYS A 288 4.09 -27.73 -74.54
CA CYS A 288 4.61 -28.82 -73.70
C CYS A 288 4.16 -28.76 -72.24
N LYS A 289 3.34 -27.77 -71.88
CA LYS A 289 2.80 -27.55 -70.52
C LYS A 289 3.86 -27.44 -69.42
N LYS A 290 5.11 -27.13 -69.76
CA LYS A 290 6.16 -26.79 -68.79
C LYS A 290 5.93 -25.41 -68.17
N LEU A 291 6.35 -25.23 -66.92
CA LEU A 291 6.34 -23.97 -66.19
C LEU A 291 7.71 -23.30 -66.27
N ARG A 292 7.73 -21.97 -66.37
CA ARG A 292 8.97 -21.18 -66.26
C ARG A 292 9.24 -20.84 -64.80
N ASP A 293 10.42 -21.18 -64.30
CA ASP A 293 10.84 -20.86 -62.93
C ASP A 293 11.42 -19.44 -62.79
N ASP A 294 11.75 -19.06 -61.55
CA ASP A 294 12.23 -17.71 -61.23
C ASP A 294 13.61 -17.42 -61.85
N GLU A 295 14.36 -18.46 -62.24
CA GLU A 295 15.64 -18.37 -62.95
C GLU A 295 15.46 -18.34 -64.48
N GLY A 296 14.21 -18.48 -64.95
CA GLY A 296 13.84 -18.39 -66.35
C GLY A 296 13.90 -19.73 -67.11
N TYR A 297 14.16 -20.85 -66.44
CA TYR A 297 14.21 -22.20 -67.02
C TYR A 297 12.84 -22.86 -67.06
N TRP A 298 12.64 -23.78 -68.01
CA TRP A 298 11.37 -24.50 -68.18
C TRP A 298 11.39 -25.88 -67.53
N LYS A 299 10.64 -26.05 -66.44
CA LYS A 299 10.50 -27.30 -65.66
C LYS A 299 9.13 -27.95 -65.88
N SER A 300 9.00 -29.24 -65.56
CA SER A 300 7.67 -29.86 -65.51
C SER A 300 6.85 -29.21 -64.38
N VAL A 301 5.53 -29.20 -64.54
CA VAL A 301 4.62 -28.62 -63.53
C VAL A 301 4.79 -29.31 -62.18
N GLU A 302 4.93 -30.64 -62.19
CA GLU A 302 5.10 -31.45 -60.99
C GLU A 302 6.40 -31.13 -60.26
N GLN A 303 7.52 -31.01 -61.00
CA GLN A 303 8.80 -30.63 -60.41
C GLN A 303 8.71 -29.23 -59.80
N TYR A 304 8.14 -28.27 -60.53
CA TYR A 304 8.03 -26.89 -60.07
C TYR A 304 7.14 -26.75 -58.82
N ILE A 305 6.01 -27.45 -58.76
CA ILE A 305 5.12 -27.42 -57.59
C ILE A 305 5.70 -28.25 -56.43
N GLY A 306 6.34 -29.39 -56.69
CA GLY A 306 6.98 -30.23 -55.68
C GLY A 306 8.17 -29.55 -54.99
N GLU A 307 8.92 -28.71 -55.71
CA GLU A 307 10.01 -27.89 -55.16
C GLU A 307 9.51 -26.74 -54.24
N ARG A 308 8.21 -26.42 -54.30
CA ARG A 308 7.62 -25.25 -53.60
C ARG A 308 6.50 -25.60 -52.63
N THR A 309 6.03 -26.84 -52.61
CA THR A 309 4.89 -27.27 -51.80
C THR A 309 5.10 -28.70 -51.29
N LYS A 310 4.29 -29.13 -50.32
CA LYS A 310 4.26 -30.53 -49.85
C LYS A 310 3.34 -31.44 -50.70
N ALA A 311 2.89 -30.97 -51.87
CA ALA A 311 1.96 -31.72 -52.72
C ALA A 311 2.63 -32.98 -53.31
N LYS A 312 1.87 -34.07 -53.37
CA LYS A 312 2.26 -35.31 -54.06
C LYS A 312 1.33 -35.54 -55.24
N PHE A 313 1.86 -36.07 -56.34
CA PHE A 313 1.13 -36.24 -57.59
C PHE A 313 0.85 -37.72 -57.87
N THR A 314 -0.28 -37.99 -58.51
CA THR A 314 -0.62 -39.28 -59.12
C THR A 314 -1.06 -39.04 -60.55
N HIS A 315 -0.75 -39.99 -61.44
CA HIS A 315 -1.07 -39.88 -62.86
C HIS A 315 -2.27 -40.77 -63.20
N GLY A 316 -3.27 -40.18 -63.84
CA GLY A 316 -4.45 -40.88 -64.35
C GLY A 316 -5.02 -40.15 -65.57
N MET A 317 -5.80 -40.86 -66.39
CA MET A 317 -6.52 -40.24 -67.50
C MET A 317 -7.86 -39.69 -67.01
N CYS A 318 -8.13 -38.40 -67.27
CA CYS A 318 -9.47 -37.87 -67.03
C CYS A 318 -10.48 -38.47 -68.02
N PRO A 319 -11.79 -38.44 -67.71
CA PRO A 319 -12.82 -39.04 -68.57
C PRO A 319 -12.82 -38.52 -70.02
N GLU A 320 -12.51 -37.24 -70.23
CA GLU A 320 -12.45 -36.62 -71.56
C GLU A 320 -11.28 -37.16 -72.40
N CYS A 321 -10.08 -37.21 -71.81
CA CYS A 321 -8.90 -37.78 -72.46
C CYS A 321 -9.08 -39.29 -72.70
N GLN A 322 -9.72 -39.99 -71.77
CA GLN A 322 -10.05 -41.41 -71.94
C GLN A 322 -11.02 -41.63 -73.10
N SER A 323 -12.05 -40.79 -73.23
CA SER A 323 -13.00 -40.82 -74.35
C SER A 323 -12.29 -40.55 -75.69
N LYS A 324 -11.43 -39.54 -75.77
CA LYS A 324 -10.64 -39.24 -76.99
C LYS A 324 -9.73 -40.39 -77.39
N PHE A 325 -8.97 -40.94 -76.43
CA PHE A 325 -8.08 -42.06 -76.68
C PHE A 325 -8.84 -43.30 -77.21
N LEU A 326 -10.02 -43.58 -76.64
CA LEU A 326 -10.89 -44.67 -77.11
C LEU A 326 -11.47 -44.37 -78.51
N SER A 327 -11.82 -43.12 -78.80
CA SER A 327 -12.33 -42.72 -80.11
C SER A 327 -11.27 -42.83 -81.22
N GLU A 328 -10.02 -42.44 -80.94
CA GLU A 328 -8.90 -42.51 -81.88
C GLU A 328 -8.47 -43.96 -82.16
N ARG A 329 -8.54 -44.82 -81.14
CA ARG A 329 -8.29 -46.27 -81.28
C ARG A 329 -9.33 -46.93 -82.18
N ASN A 330 -10.60 -46.53 -82.06
CA ASN A 330 -11.69 -47.06 -82.87
C ASN A 330 -11.69 -46.54 -84.32
N SER A 331 -11.06 -45.39 -84.60
CA SER A 331 -10.84 -44.92 -85.97
C SER A 331 -9.68 -45.61 -86.68
N ASN A 332 -8.63 -46.03 -85.97
CA ASN A 332 -7.47 -46.71 -86.56
C ASN A 332 -7.68 -48.22 -86.82
N THR A 333 -8.74 -48.84 -86.30
CA THR A 333 -9.09 -50.25 -86.60
C THR A 333 -9.99 -50.43 -87.82
N LYS A 334 -10.38 -49.35 -88.53
CA LYS A 334 -11.18 -49.41 -89.76
C LYS A 334 -10.38 -49.29 -91.07
N VAL A 335 -9.06 -49.26 -91.00
CA VAL A 335 -8.18 -49.25 -92.18
C VAL A 335 -7.17 -50.38 -92.03
N ASN A 336 -7.60 -51.60 -92.36
CA ASN A 336 -6.77 -52.70 -92.85
C ASN A 336 -7.66 -53.71 -93.57
#